data_AF-A0A0S4KXW3-F1
#
_entry.id   AF-A0A0S4KXW3-F1
#
_cell.length_a   1.000
_cell.length_b   1.000
_cell.length_c   1.000
_cell.angle_alpha   90.00
_cell.angle_beta   90.00
_cell.angle_gamma   90.00
#
_symmetry.space_group_name_H-M   'P 1'
#
loop_
_entity.id
_entity.type
_entity.pdbx_description
1 polymer ?
#
loop_
_entity_poly.entity_id
_entity_poly.type
_entity_poly.pdbx_seq_one_letter_code
_entity_poly.pdbx_strand_id
1 'polypeptide(L)'
;AIRKKREEFNIRPCVKQIDTVAAEWPASTNYLYLTYNALQHDLEFTESHIMVIGSGVYRIGSSVEFDWCAVGCLRELRRLGKKTIMVNYNPETVSTDY
;
A
#
# COMPACT_ATOMS: atom_id res chain seq x y z
N ALA A 1 -4.71 -0.90 -24.31
CA ALA A 1 -3.96 -1.85 -25.16
C ALA A 1 -2.81 -2.55 -24.42
N ILE A 2 -1.80 -1.81 -23.90
CA ILE A 2 -0.61 -2.43 -23.29
C ILE A 2 -0.91 -3.25 -22.02
N ARG A 3 -1.74 -2.75 -21.10
CA ARG A 3 -2.13 -3.50 -19.89
C ARG A 3 -2.74 -4.87 -20.23
N LYS A 4 -3.68 -4.90 -21.18
CA LYS A 4 -4.33 -6.14 -21.64
C LYS A 4 -3.30 -7.14 -22.17
N LYS A 5 -2.35 -6.67 -23.00
CA LYS A 5 -1.27 -7.51 -23.54
C LYS A 5 -0.37 -8.08 -22.44
N ARG A 6 -0.04 -7.30 -21.40
CA ARG A 6 0.71 -7.84 -20.25
C ARG A 6 -0.08 -8.88 -19.48
N GLU A 7 -1.37 -8.66 -19.29
CA GLU A 7 -2.27 -9.62 -18.61
C GLU A 7 -2.41 -10.91 -19.41
N GLU A 8 -2.48 -10.85 -20.75
CA GLU A 8 -2.50 -12.01 -21.66
C GLU A 8 -1.20 -12.83 -21.55
N PHE A 9 -0.05 -12.18 -21.34
CA PHE A 9 1.23 -12.85 -21.09
C PHE A 9 1.45 -13.25 -19.62
N ASN A 10 0.46 -13.06 -18.74
CA ASN A 10 0.60 -13.28 -17.29
C ASN A 10 1.76 -12.50 -16.64
N ILE A 11 2.15 -11.36 -17.22
CA ILE A 11 3.20 -10.48 -16.68
C ILE A 11 2.57 -9.53 -15.67
N ARG A 12 2.59 -9.94 -14.40
CA ARG A 12 2.02 -9.20 -13.26
C ARG A 12 3.08 -9.00 -12.17
N PRO A 13 3.07 -7.87 -11.46
CA PRO A 13 3.96 -7.67 -10.32
C PRO A 13 3.48 -8.54 -9.13
N CYS A 14 4.42 -8.90 -8.26
CA CYS A 14 4.14 -9.51 -6.97
C CYS A 14 4.21 -8.47 -5.84
N VAL A 15 3.54 -8.79 -4.74
CA VAL A 15 3.52 -7.99 -3.51
C VAL A 15 4.58 -8.54 -2.57
N LYS A 16 5.45 -7.66 -2.07
CA LYS A 16 6.55 -7.99 -1.16
C LYS A 16 6.49 -7.19 0.13
N GLN A 17 6.93 -7.80 1.22
CA GLN A 17 7.04 -7.16 2.53
C GLN A 17 8.40 -6.48 2.71
N ILE A 18 8.39 -5.38 3.45
CA ILE A 18 9.59 -4.73 3.98
C ILE A 18 9.70 -5.15 5.45
N ASP A 19 10.65 -6.03 5.72
CA ASP A 19 10.81 -6.72 7.01
C ASP A 19 12.05 -6.28 7.81
N THR A 20 12.85 -5.37 7.26
CA THR A 20 14.16 -4.88 7.77
C THR A 20 15.30 -5.90 7.79
N VAL A 21 15.03 -7.20 7.64
CA VAL A 21 15.99 -8.31 7.81
C VAL A 21 16.11 -9.22 6.59
N ALA A 22 15.58 -8.81 5.44
CA ALA A 22 15.66 -9.55 4.18
C ALA A 22 15.17 -11.01 4.29
N ALA A 23 14.01 -11.18 4.93
CA ALA A 23 13.34 -12.45 5.20
C ALA A 23 14.07 -13.42 6.14
N GLU A 24 15.07 -12.95 6.91
CA GLU A 24 15.67 -13.76 7.98
C GLU A 24 14.62 -14.17 9.03
N TRP A 25 13.72 -13.25 9.36
CA TRP A 25 12.62 -13.45 10.29
C TRP A 25 11.28 -13.05 9.65
N PRO A 26 10.17 -13.74 9.98
CA PRO A 26 8.87 -13.39 9.45
C PRO A 26 8.43 -12.02 9.96
N ALA A 27 7.98 -11.16 9.04
CA ALA A 27 7.46 -9.84 9.40
C ALA A 27 6.11 -9.93 10.10
N SER A 28 5.95 -9.21 11.21
CA SER A 28 4.67 -9.06 11.90
C SER A 28 3.80 -7.94 11.32
N THR A 29 4.37 -7.08 10.46
CA THR A 29 3.72 -5.89 9.89
C THR A 29 3.55 -6.01 8.39
N ASN A 30 2.57 -5.30 7.84
CA ASN A 30 2.25 -5.29 6.41
C ASN A 30 2.69 -3.99 5.75
N TYR A 31 4.00 -3.72 5.78
CA TYR A 31 4.60 -2.65 4.99
C TYR A 31 5.06 -3.20 3.63
N LEU A 32 4.45 -2.74 2.55
CA LEU A 32 4.44 -3.47 1.27
C LEU A 32 4.91 -2.63 0.08
N TYR A 33 5.46 -3.31 -0.92
CA TYR A 33 5.75 -2.75 -2.23
C TYR A 33 5.48 -3.75 -3.35
N LEU A 34 5.46 -3.27 -4.60
CA LEU A 34 5.25 -4.07 -5.80
C LEU A 34 6.54 -4.22 -6.60
N THR A 35 6.82 -5.43 -7.09
CA THR A 35 7.97 -5.71 -7.96
C THR A 35 7.64 -6.75 -9.02
N TYR A 36 8.20 -6.60 -10.23
CA TYR A 36 8.16 -7.66 -11.25
C TYR A 36 9.24 -8.73 -11.05
N ASN A 37 10.25 -8.44 -10.23
CA ASN A 37 11.37 -9.36 -9.96
C ASN A 37 11.05 -10.27 -8.77
N ALA A 38 9.97 -11.02 -8.88
CA ALA A 38 9.52 -11.95 -7.85
C ALA A 38 8.70 -13.08 -8.47
N LEU A 39 8.72 -14.24 -7.80
CA LEU A 39 7.99 -15.43 -8.23
C LEU A 39 6.66 -15.63 -7.50
N GLN A 40 6.53 -15.07 -6.29
CA GLN A 40 5.35 -15.24 -5.44
C GLN A 40 5.09 -13.99 -4.58
N HIS A 41 3.84 -13.84 -4.13
CA HIS A 41 3.43 -12.84 -3.15
C HIS A 41 3.85 -13.28 -1.74
N ASP A 42 4.16 -12.33 -0.85
CA ASP A 42 4.45 -12.62 0.57
C ASP A 42 3.16 -12.70 1.42
N LEU A 43 2.01 -12.42 0.83
CA LEU A 43 0.71 -12.34 1.50
C LEU A 43 -0.38 -13.08 0.72
N GLU A 44 -1.39 -13.54 1.45
CA GLU A 44 -2.63 -14.05 0.89
C GLU A 44 -3.70 -12.95 0.84
N PHE A 45 -4.50 -12.94 -0.24
CA PHE A 45 -5.54 -11.94 -0.48
C PHE A 45 -6.94 -12.54 -0.27
N THR A 46 -7.23 -12.98 0.97
CA THR A 46 -8.47 -13.69 1.31
C THR A 46 -9.62 -12.77 1.72
N GLU A 47 -9.31 -11.59 2.25
CA GLU A 47 -10.30 -10.65 2.79
C GLU A 47 -10.51 -9.43 1.91
N SER A 48 -11.74 -8.89 1.91
CA SER A 48 -12.05 -7.62 1.27
C SER A 48 -11.61 -6.45 2.16
N HIS A 49 -10.92 -5.49 1.55
CA HIS A 49 -10.38 -4.31 2.23
C HIS A 49 -10.88 -3.02 1.55
N ILE A 50 -10.95 -1.95 2.33
CA ILE A 50 -11.24 -0.59 1.81
C ILE A 50 -9.92 0.10 1.50
N MET A 51 -9.74 0.54 0.26
CA MET A 51 -8.55 1.28 -0.16
C MET A 51 -8.70 2.78 0.10
N VAL A 52 -7.70 3.37 0.74
CA VAL A 52 -7.52 4.82 0.91
C VAL A 52 -6.30 5.24 0.08
N ILE A 53 -6.48 6.19 -0.82
CA ILE A 53 -5.43 6.70 -1.71
C ILE A 53 -4.93 8.03 -1.16
N GLY A 54 -3.63 8.13 -0.89
CA GLY A 54 -2.98 9.35 -0.40
C GLY A 54 -2.82 10.43 -1.47
N SER A 55 -2.49 11.63 -1.04
CA SER A 55 -2.29 12.79 -1.93
C SER A 55 -1.00 12.76 -2.74
N GLY A 56 -0.05 11.88 -2.40
CA GLY A 56 1.28 11.87 -2.99
C GLY A 56 2.15 13.01 -2.48
N VAL A 57 3.15 13.41 -3.27
CA VAL A 57 4.12 14.44 -2.88
C VAL A 57 3.48 15.81 -2.72
N TYR A 58 3.98 16.57 -1.74
CA TYR A 58 3.51 17.93 -1.49
C TYR A 58 3.82 18.86 -2.66
N ARG A 59 2.87 19.74 -2.96
CA ARG A 59 2.95 20.77 -4.01
C ARG A 59 2.19 22.01 -3.54
N ILE A 60 2.45 23.17 -4.16
CA ILE A 60 1.66 24.37 -3.89
C ILE A 60 0.18 24.05 -4.21
N GLY A 61 -0.70 24.25 -3.22
CA GLY A 61 -2.12 23.88 -3.30
C GLY A 61 -2.45 22.43 -2.93
N SER A 62 -1.46 21.62 -2.54
CA SER A 62 -1.64 20.26 -2.03
C SER A 62 -0.58 19.94 -0.97
N SER A 63 -0.90 20.23 0.30
CA SER A 63 0.02 20.07 1.42
C SER A 63 -0.53 19.07 2.47
N VAL A 64 -0.10 19.21 3.72
CA VAL A 64 -0.37 18.33 4.86
C VAL A 64 -1.87 18.15 5.16
N GLU A 65 -2.73 19.07 4.75
CA GLU A 65 -4.17 18.98 4.94
C GLU A 65 -4.77 17.71 4.34
N PHE A 66 -4.22 17.22 3.23
CA PHE A 66 -4.68 15.99 2.60
C PHE A 66 -4.17 14.73 3.33
N ASP A 67 -3.00 14.81 3.95
CA ASP A 67 -2.49 13.74 4.80
C ASP A 67 -3.36 13.60 6.07
N TRP A 68 -3.74 14.74 6.67
CA TRP A 68 -4.64 14.76 7.83
C TRP A 68 -6.01 14.12 7.50
N CYS A 69 -6.58 14.45 6.34
CA CYS A 69 -7.82 13.83 5.86
C CYS A 69 -7.68 12.29 5.69
N ALA A 70 -6.57 11.83 5.12
CA ALA A 70 -6.32 10.41 4.92
C ALA A 70 -6.18 9.65 6.24
N VAL A 71 -5.40 10.18 7.19
CA VAL A 71 -5.24 9.61 8.54
C VAL A 71 -6.58 9.58 9.29
N GLY A 72 -7.38 10.64 9.19
CA GLY A 72 -8.72 10.69 9.77
C GLY A 72 -9.64 9.59 9.21
N CYS A 73 -9.65 9.42 7.89
CA CYS A 73 -10.40 8.36 7.21
C CYS A 73 -9.99 6.96 7.68
N LEU A 74 -8.68 6.67 7.73
CA LEU A 74 -8.15 5.39 8.19
C LEU A 74 -8.54 5.09 9.65
N ARG A 75 -8.46 6.09 10.53
CA ARG A 75 -8.86 5.95 11.94
C ARG A 75 -10.35 5.63 12.09
N GLU A 76 -11.21 6.31 11.34
CA GLU A 76 -12.65 6.04 11.37
C GLU A 76 -13.00 4.67 10.79
N LEU A 77 -12.39 4.27 9.67
CA LEU A 77 -12.58 2.93 9.11
C LEU A 77 -12.14 1.83 10.09
N ARG A 78 -11.00 2.03 10.77
CA ARG A 78 -10.53 1.14 11.83
C ARG A 78 -11.51 1.08 13.00
N ARG A 79 -12.05 2.22 13.44
CA ARG A 79 -13.06 2.31 14.51
C ARG A 79 -14.35 1.56 14.14
N LEU A 80 -14.72 1.55 12.86
CA LEU A 80 -15.85 0.80 12.32
C LEU A 80 -15.53 -0.70 12.09
N GLY A 81 -14.36 -1.17 12.51
CA GLY A 81 -13.92 -2.56 12.33
C GLY A 81 -13.65 -2.95 10.87
N LYS A 82 -13.44 -1.97 9.98
CA LYS A 82 -13.13 -2.22 8.57
C LYS A 82 -11.63 -2.37 8.37
N LYS A 83 -11.25 -3.39 7.59
CA LYS A 83 -9.87 -3.58 7.14
C LYS A 83 -9.56 -2.58 6.02
N THR A 84 -8.39 -1.95 6.09
CA THR A 84 -8.01 -0.86 5.20
C THR A 84 -6.68 -1.11 4.52
N ILE A 85 -6.50 -0.60 3.30
CA ILE A 85 -5.23 -0.55 2.58
C ILE A 85 -4.92 0.91 2.30
N MET A 86 -3.79 1.41 2.78
CA MET A 86 -3.30 2.74 2.45
C MET A 86 -2.32 2.67 1.28
N VAL A 87 -2.50 3.52 0.26
CA VAL A 87 -1.57 3.64 -0.86
C VAL A 87 -1.06 5.07 -0.95
N ASN A 88 0.22 5.28 -0.66
CA ASN A 88 0.89 6.57 -0.80
C ASN A 88 2.38 6.34 -1.11
N TYR A 89 3.01 7.36 -1.69
CA TYR A 89 4.43 7.34 -2.07
C TYR A 89 5.20 8.55 -1.53
N ASN A 90 4.57 9.38 -0.69
CA ASN A 90 5.24 10.49 -0.02
C ASN A 90 5.92 9.99 1.27
N PRO A 91 7.25 10.04 1.40
CA PRO A 91 7.94 9.59 2.61
C PRO A 91 7.79 10.54 3.81
N GLU A 92 7.26 11.75 3.60
CA GLU A 92 7.13 12.79 4.65
C GLU A 92 5.77 12.75 5.38
N THR A 93 4.91 11.78 5.07
CA THR A 93 3.53 11.72 5.57
C THR A 93 3.35 10.79 6.76
N VAL A 94 2.41 11.12 7.65
CA VAL A 94 1.99 10.22 8.73
C VAL A 94 1.12 9.09 8.20
N SER A 95 0.41 9.30 7.08
CA SER A 95 -0.35 8.22 6.44
C SER A 95 0.49 7.05 5.93
N THR A 96 1.81 7.20 5.81
CA THR A 96 2.74 6.12 5.42
C THR A 96 3.36 5.37 6.61
N ASP A 97 2.88 5.61 7.83
CA ASP A 97 3.23 4.82 9.02
C ASP A 97 2.47 3.47 9.03
N TYR A 98 3.16 2.38 9.35
CA TYR A 98 2.71 0.98 9.16
C TYR A 98 2.17 0.30 10.42
#